data_AF-A0A0B6Z056-F1
#
_entry.id   AF-A0A0B6Z056-F1
#
_cell.length_a   1.000
_cell.length_b   1.000
_cell.length_c   1.000
_cell.angle_alpha   90.00
_cell.angle_beta   90.00
_cell.angle_gamma   90.00
#
_symmetry.space_group_name_H-M   'P 1'
#
loop_
_entity.id
_entity.type
_entity.pdbx_description
1 polymer ?
#
loop_
_entity_poly.entity_id
_entity_poly.type
_entity_poly.pdbx_seq_one_letter_code
_entity_poly.pdbx_strand_id
1 'polypeptide(L)'
;QNLRKSHIDILNKGQALTDYYRIMNRSGGYVWIQTCATAMLNTKNAEIQNILAINFVVSGLEDKYITTDLWQVTGDVSSVMSNVTINSAREDKLNELQSNKDLSTSTSMNVASNSWSSNGTCGSS
;
A
#
# COMPACT_ATOMS: atom_id res chain seq x y z
N GLN A 1 12.14 13.91 -13.57
CA GLN A 1 12.57 14.71 -12.40
C GLN A 1 12.05 16.16 -12.46
N ASN A 2 11.10 16.48 -13.35
CA ASN A 2 10.92 17.86 -13.82
C ASN A 2 9.77 18.60 -13.12
N LEU A 3 8.88 17.88 -12.42
CA LEU A 3 7.79 18.47 -11.65
C LEU A 3 8.28 19.30 -10.46
N ARG A 4 9.28 18.81 -9.70
CA ARG A 4 9.87 19.57 -8.59
C ARG A 4 10.53 20.87 -9.09
N LYS A 5 11.23 20.79 -10.22
CA LYS A 5 11.83 21.96 -10.86
C LYS A 5 10.75 22.97 -11.27
N SER A 6 9.70 22.51 -11.94
CA SER A 6 8.57 23.35 -12.34
C SER A 6 7.89 24.00 -11.13
N HIS A 7 7.75 23.27 -10.02
CA HIS A 7 7.23 23.82 -8.77
C HIS A 7 8.09 24.98 -8.24
N ILE A 8 9.42 24.80 -8.19
CA ILE A 8 10.36 25.86 -7.80
C ILE A 8 10.28 27.05 -8.77
N ASP A 9 10.16 26.78 -10.07
CA ASP A 9 10.03 27.81 -11.10
C ASP A 9 8.75 28.64 -10.91
N ILE A 10 7.62 28.03 -10.55
CA ILE A 10 6.37 28.75 -10.23
C ILE A 10 6.58 29.69 -9.04
N LEU A 11 7.26 29.21 -7.99
CA LEU A 11 7.47 30.01 -6.78
C LEU A 11 8.44 31.18 -7.02
N ASN A 12 9.46 30.98 -7.86
CA ASN A 12 10.49 32.01 -8.10
C ASN A 12 10.11 32.98 -9.23
N LYS A 13 9.41 32.51 -10.26
CA LYS A 13 9.13 33.28 -11.50
C LYS A 13 7.66 33.63 -11.66
N GLY A 14 6.78 33.07 -10.83
CA GLY A 14 5.34 33.30 -10.88
C GLY A 14 4.59 32.45 -11.90
N GLN A 15 5.27 31.76 -12.82
CA GLN A 15 4.63 30.89 -13.80
C GLN A 15 5.58 29.81 -14.33
N ALA A 16 5.04 28.64 -14.66
CA ALA A 16 5.78 27.60 -15.36
C ALA A 16 4.86 26.68 -16.18
N LEU A 17 5.41 26.11 -17.24
CA LEU A 17 4.85 24.98 -17.96
C LEU A 17 5.62 23.72 -17.58
N THR A 18 4.91 22.68 -17.15
CA THR A 18 5.56 21.39 -16.85
C THR A 18 5.87 20.63 -18.14
N ASP A 19 6.83 19.70 -18.05
CA ASP A 19 6.89 18.62 -19.03
C ASP A 19 5.71 17.66 -18.86
N TYR A 20 5.54 16.75 -19.80
CA TYR A 20 4.55 15.69 -19.71
C TYR A 20 4.82 14.78 -18.51
N TYR A 21 3.79 14.57 -17.71
CA TYR A 21 3.85 13.67 -16.56
C TYR A 21 2.59 12.81 -16.48
N ARG A 22 2.66 11.78 -15.64
CA ARG A 22 1.60 10.79 -15.48
C ARG A 22 0.78 11.12 -14.24
N ILE A 23 -0.54 11.16 -14.39
CA ILE A 23 -1.48 11.11 -13.28
C ILE A 23 -2.12 9.73 -13.23
N MET A 24 -2.12 9.13 -12.04
CA MET A 24 -2.67 7.81 -11.79
C MET A 24 -4.19 7.86 -11.70
N ASN A 25 -4.84 6.86 -12.30
CA ASN A 25 -6.29 6.70 -12.22
C ASN A 25 -6.68 5.82 -11.02
N ARG A 26 -7.91 5.98 -10.50
CA ARG A 26 -8.39 5.27 -9.31
C ARG A 26 -8.41 3.75 -9.46
N SER A 27 -8.71 3.25 -10.66
CA SER A 27 -8.87 1.81 -10.89
C SER A 27 -7.71 1.20 -11.69
N GLY A 28 -6.51 1.77 -11.55
CA GLY A 28 -5.33 1.35 -12.31
C GLY A 28 -5.11 2.19 -13.57
N GLY A 29 -3.89 2.10 -14.10
CA GLY A 29 -3.44 2.89 -15.24
C GLY A 29 -3.12 4.35 -14.94
N TYR A 30 -2.80 5.10 -16.00
CA TYR A 30 -2.47 6.52 -15.92
C TYR A 30 -2.88 7.28 -17.19
N VAL A 31 -2.87 8.60 -17.09
CA VAL A 31 -3.08 9.53 -18.19
C VAL A 31 -1.91 10.50 -18.24
N TRP A 32 -1.43 10.81 -19.45
CA TRP A 32 -0.45 11.85 -19.67
C TRP A 32 -1.10 13.22 -19.61
N ILE A 33 -0.44 14.12 -18.88
CA ILE A 33 -0.88 15.48 -18.67
C ILE A 33 0.29 16.44 -18.76
N GLN A 34 -0.03 17.66 -19.16
CA GLN A 34 0.84 18.82 -19.07
C GLN A 34 0.10 19.92 -18.31
N THR A 35 0.80 20.61 -17.42
CA THR A 35 0.18 21.66 -16.61
C THR A 35 0.86 22.99 -16.87
N CYS A 36 0.06 24.00 -17.17
CA CYS A 36 0.48 25.39 -17.11
C CYS A 36 0.00 25.96 -15.78
N ALA A 37 0.92 26.47 -14.96
CA ALA A 37 0.59 26.99 -13.65
C ALA A 37 1.09 28.43 -13.46
N THR A 38 0.28 29.23 -12.80
CA THR A 38 0.54 30.65 -12.51
C THR A 38 0.25 30.93 -11.04
N ALA A 39 1.21 31.50 -10.34
CA ALA A 39 1.07 31.95 -8.96
C ALA A 39 0.41 33.33 -8.93
N MET A 40 -0.66 33.45 -8.13
CA MET A 40 -1.29 34.72 -7.81
C MET A 40 -0.68 35.28 -6.52
N LEU A 41 -0.17 36.50 -6.62
CA LEU A 41 0.43 37.22 -5.50
C LEU A 41 -0.61 38.09 -4.80
N ASN A 42 -0.52 38.17 -3.48
CA ASN A 42 -1.26 39.16 -2.70
C ASN A 42 -0.68 40.56 -2.97
N THR A 43 -1.56 41.48 -3.34
CA THR A 43 -1.20 42.86 -3.69
C THR A 43 -0.54 43.62 -2.52
N LYS A 44 -0.78 43.21 -1.26
CA LYS A 44 -0.29 43.93 -0.07
C LYS A 44 1.13 43.55 0.37
N ASN A 45 1.51 42.28 0.21
CA ASN A 45 2.78 41.74 0.72
C ASN A 45 3.59 40.96 -0.34
N ALA A 46 3.12 40.92 -1.59
CA ALA A 46 3.74 40.20 -2.71
C ALA A 46 3.99 38.70 -2.45
N GLU A 47 3.27 38.11 -1.51
CA GLU A 47 3.34 36.69 -1.16
C GLU A 47 2.40 35.86 -2.05
N ILE A 48 2.83 34.65 -2.43
CA ILE A 48 1.99 33.73 -3.20
C ILE A 48 0.85 33.23 -2.31
N GLN A 49 -0.40 33.55 -2.70
CA GLN A 49 -1.58 33.04 -2.01
C GLN A 49 -2.17 31.82 -2.71
N ASN A 50 -2.29 31.90 -4.03
CA ASN A 50 -2.96 30.88 -4.83
C ASN A 50 -2.08 30.45 -6.01
N ILE A 51 -2.23 29.22 -6.45
CA ILE A 51 -1.65 28.73 -7.70
C ILE A 51 -2.81 28.27 -8.57
N LEU A 52 -2.99 28.93 -9.71
CA LEU A 52 -3.89 28.48 -10.76
C LEU A 52 -3.16 27.40 -11.58
N ALA A 53 -3.73 26.21 -11.68
CA ALA A 53 -3.17 25.12 -12.47
C ALA A 53 -4.15 24.69 -13.56
N ILE A 54 -3.78 24.92 -14.82
CA ILE A 54 -4.54 24.49 -16.00
C ILE A 54 -3.93 23.19 -16.51
N ASN A 55 -4.76 22.15 -16.56
CA ASN A 55 -4.35 20.78 -16.84
C ASN A 55 -4.79 20.38 -18.25
N PHE A 56 -3.81 20.13 -19.12
CA PHE A 56 -4.03 19.65 -20.48
C PHE A 56 -3.86 18.13 -20.51
N VAL A 57 -4.97 17.42 -20.69
CA VAL A 57 -4.97 15.97 -20.88
C VAL A 57 -4.50 15.67 -22.31
N VAL A 58 -3.37 14.98 -22.44
CA VAL A 58 -2.73 14.74 -23.75
C VAL A 58 -2.85 13.30 -24.23
N SER A 59 -3.29 12.37 -23.37
CA SER A 59 -3.56 10.99 -23.75
C SER A 59 -4.91 10.48 -23.25
N GLY A 60 -5.32 9.32 -23.75
CA GLY A 60 -6.34 8.50 -23.10
C GLY A 60 -5.79 7.75 -21.89
N LEU A 61 -6.65 6.93 -21.27
CA LEU A 61 -6.26 6.07 -20.16
C LEU A 61 -5.44 4.88 -20.66
N GLU A 62 -4.16 4.85 -20.25
CA GLU A 62 -3.17 3.81 -20.57
C GLU A 62 -3.05 2.81 -19.41
N ASP A 63 -2.70 1.56 -19.72
CA ASP A 63 -2.36 0.51 -18.74
C ASP A 63 -3.40 0.25 -17.64
N LYS A 64 -4.70 0.26 -17.99
CA LYS A 64 -5.86 0.15 -17.07
C LYS A 64 -5.77 -0.96 -16.03
N TYR A 65 -5.20 -2.10 -16.40
CA TYR A 65 -5.14 -3.29 -15.56
C TYR A 65 -3.88 -3.38 -14.70
N ILE A 66 -2.97 -2.41 -14.87
CA ILE A 66 -1.72 -2.35 -14.12
C ILE A 66 -1.91 -1.33 -13.00
N THR A 67 -1.81 -1.82 -11.77
CA THR A 67 -1.80 -1.01 -10.56
C THR A 67 -0.36 -0.74 -10.18
N THR A 68 0.00 0.54 -10.12
CA THR A 68 1.36 0.99 -9.76
C THR A 68 1.44 1.55 -8.34
N ASP A 69 0.31 2.01 -7.77
CA ASP A 69 0.26 2.60 -6.44
C ASP A 69 -0.83 1.97 -5.57
N LEU A 70 -0.58 1.95 -4.26
CA LEU A 70 -1.43 1.30 -3.26
C LEU A 70 -2.85 1.88 -3.23
N TRP A 71 -2.98 3.20 -3.41
CA TRP A 71 -4.28 3.87 -3.45
C TRP A 71 -5.19 3.34 -4.57
N GLN A 72 -4.63 2.83 -5.67
CA GLN A 72 -5.40 2.27 -6.77
C GLN A 72 -5.98 0.88 -6.45
N VAL A 73 -5.37 0.15 -5.50
CA VAL A 73 -5.88 -1.16 -5.05
C VAL A 73 -7.03 -0.97 -4.07
N THR A 74 -6.89 -0.01 -3.15
CA THR A 74 -7.74 0.03 -1.96
C THR A 74 -8.78 1.13 -2.01
N GLY A 75 -8.63 2.12 -2.91
CA GLY A 75 -9.53 3.25 -3.11
C GLY A 75 -9.63 4.21 -1.92
N ASP A 76 -9.28 3.74 -0.72
CA ASP A 76 -9.20 4.48 0.51
C ASP A 76 -7.95 4.00 1.27
N VAL A 77 -7.07 4.94 1.63
CA VAL A 77 -5.83 4.63 2.35
C VAL A 77 -6.13 4.23 3.81
N SER A 78 -7.29 4.63 4.32
CA SER A 78 -7.72 4.39 5.71
C SER A 78 -8.00 2.90 6.00
N SER A 79 -8.59 2.18 5.06
CA SER A 79 -8.87 0.74 5.18
C SER A 79 -7.60 -0.11 5.18
N VAL A 80 -6.51 0.42 4.62
CA VAL A 80 -5.21 -0.26 4.58
C VAL A 80 -4.45 -0.04 5.86
N MET A 81 -4.42 1.19 6.36
CA MET A 81 -3.70 1.46 7.61
C MET A 81 -4.30 0.64 8.77
N SER A 82 -5.63 0.48 8.79
CA SER A 82 -6.31 -0.41 9.74
C SER A 82 -5.99 -1.90 9.52
N ASN A 83 -5.89 -2.38 8.28
CA ASN A 83 -5.51 -3.78 8.03
C ASN A 83 -4.05 -4.09 8.39
N VAL A 84 -3.13 -3.15 8.19
CA VAL A 84 -1.71 -3.29 8.56
C VAL A 84 -1.58 -3.37 10.09
N THR A 85 -2.27 -2.51 10.83
CA THR A 85 -2.28 -2.56 12.31
C THR A 85 -2.86 -3.87 12.83
N ILE A 86 -3.94 -4.39 12.21
CA ILE A 86 -4.55 -5.67 12.60
C ILE A 86 -3.60 -6.83 12.29
N ASN A 87 -2.92 -6.84 11.14
CA ASN A 87 -2.01 -7.91 10.76
C ASN A 87 -0.75 -7.91 11.63
N SER A 88 -0.17 -6.75 11.92
CA SER A 88 0.96 -6.63 12.86
C SER A 88 0.60 -7.15 14.25
N ALA A 89 -0.57 -6.77 14.79
CA ALA A 89 -1.01 -7.25 16.10
C ALA A 89 -1.30 -8.76 16.11
N ARG A 90 -1.74 -9.33 14.99
CA ARG A 90 -1.92 -10.79 14.85
C ARG A 90 -0.58 -11.53 14.83
N GLU A 91 0.42 -11.00 14.13
CA GLU A 91 1.76 -11.59 14.07
C GLU A 91 2.45 -11.57 15.43
N ASP A 92 2.33 -10.47 16.19
CA ASP A 92 2.86 -10.39 17.56
C ASP A 92 2.23 -11.44 18.48
N LYS A 93 0.91 -11.65 18.39
CA LYS A 93 0.21 -12.69 19.16
C LYS A 93 0.56 -14.11 18.73
N LEU A 94 0.82 -14.34 17.45
CA LEU A 94 1.24 -15.66 16.95
C LEU A 94 2.67 -15.99 17.40
N ASN A 95 3.57 -15.02 17.41
CA ASN A 95 4.94 -15.17 17.90
C ASN A 95 4.96 -15.42 19.43
N GLU A 96 4.09 -14.76 20.18
CA GLU A 96 3.93 -14.98 21.63
C GLU A 96 3.38 -16.40 21.94
N LEU A 97 2.42 -16.88 21.15
CA LEU A 97 1.87 -18.24 21.30
C LEU A 97 2.89 -19.34 20.93
N GLN A 98 3.78 -19.08 19.98
CA GLN A 98 4.85 -20.01 19.63
C GLN A 98 5.93 -20.07 20.73
N SER A 99 6.31 -18.93 21.30
CA SER A 99 7.26 -18.87 22.43
C SER A 99 6.79 -19.64 23.67
N ASN A 100 5.47 -19.73 23.90
CA ASN A 100 4.91 -20.42 25.06
C ASN A 100 4.72 -21.93 24.84
N LYS A 101 4.81 -22.43 23.61
CA LYS A 101 4.66 -23.85 23.30
C LYS A 101 5.94 -24.63 23.62
N ASP A 102 7.10 -24.00 23.50
CA ASP A 102 8.40 -24.64 23.72
C ASP A 102 8.70 -24.93 25.20
N LEU A 103 7.93 -24.37 26.15
CA LEU A 103 8.08 -24.61 27.60
C LEU A 103 7.16 -25.71 28.17
N SER A 104 6.15 -26.17 27.42
CA SER A 104 5.18 -27.19 27.90
C SER A 104 5.51 -28.63 27.51
N THR A 105 6.57 -28.88 26.74
CA THR A 105 6.98 -30.25 26.34
C THR A 105 7.95 -30.90 27.34
N SER A 106 8.25 -30.25 28.47
CA SER A 106 9.17 -30.79 29.48
C SER A 106 8.56 -30.81 30.88
N THR A 107 7.50 -31.58 31.13
CA THR A 107 7.18 -32.17 32.45
C THR A 107 6.18 -33.33 32.28
N SER A 108 6.71 -34.56 32.27
CA SER A 108 6.24 -35.83 32.88
C SER A 108 4.74 -36.25 32.76
N MET A 109 4.35 -37.50 32.48
CA MET A 109 4.74 -38.75 33.14
C MET A 109 4.39 -39.99 32.30
N ASN A 110 5.25 -40.98 32.41
CA ASN A 110 5.15 -42.34 31.86
C ASN A 110 4.35 -43.23 32.84
N VAL A 111 3.19 -43.78 32.46
CA VAL A 111 2.50 -44.83 33.24
C VAL A 111 1.81 -45.85 32.30
N ALA A 112 2.41 -47.04 32.28
CA ALA A 112 1.89 -48.41 32.15
C ALA A 112 0.60 -48.73 31.34
N SER A 113 0.83 -49.51 30.29
CA SER A 113 0.12 -50.75 29.85
C SER A 113 -1.35 -50.97 30.25
N ASN A 114 -2.17 -51.25 29.24
CA ASN A 114 -3.12 -52.37 29.27
C ASN A 114 -3.32 -52.96 27.87
N SER A 115 -3.07 -54.27 27.77
CA SER A 115 -3.34 -55.14 26.65
C SER A 115 -4.84 -55.43 26.53
N TRP A 116 -5.40 -55.28 25.33
CA TRP A 116 -6.66 -55.95 24.97
C TRP A 116 -6.44 -56.74 23.68
N SER A 117 -6.55 -58.05 23.77
CA SER A 117 -6.40 -59.03 22.70
C SER A 117 -7.74 -59.42 22.09
N SER A 118 -7.65 -60.09 20.94
CA SER A 118 -8.69 -60.84 20.19
C SER A 118 -9.33 -60.03 19.05
N ASN A 119 -9.54 -60.53 17.83
CA ASN A 119 -9.11 -61.73 17.09
C ASN A 119 -9.61 -61.49 15.65
N GLY A 120 -8.90 -61.97 14.62
CA GLY A 120 -9.39 -61.88 13.24
C GLY A 120 -8.42 -62.36 12.17
N THR A 121 -8.29 -63.69 12.05
CA THR A 121 -7.89 -64.49 10.88
C THR A 121 -8.48 -63.98 9.56
N CYS A 122 -8.00 -64.23 8.34
CA CYS A 122 -6.86 -64.93 7.71
C CYS A 122 -6.95 -64.57 6.20
N GLY A 123 -5.84 -64.52 5.47
CA GLY A 123 -5.83 -64.31 4.02
C GLY A 123 -4.47 -64.57 3.40
N SER A 124 -4.40 -65.61 2.59
CA SER A 124 -3.26 -66.39 2.13
C SER A 124 -2.39 -65.71 1.07
N SER A 125 -1.07 -65.97 1.10
CA SER A 125 -0.24 -66.49 0.00
C SER A 125 1.08 -67.02 0.57
#